data_AF-A0A7S1K0Q4-F1
#
_entry.id   AF-A0A7S1K0Q4-F1
#
_cell.length_a   1.000
_cell.length_b   1.000
_cell.length_c   1.000
_cell.angle_alpha   90.00
_cell.angle_beta   90.00
_cell.angle_gamma   90.00
#
_symmetry.space_group_name_H-M   'P 1'
#
loop_
_entity.id
_entity.type
_entity.pdbx_description
1 polymer ?
#
loop_
_entity_poly.entity_id
_entity_poly.type
_entity_poly.pdbx_seq_one_letter_code
_entity_poly.pdbx_strand_id
1 'polypeptide(L)'
;VVRGHPWNEHLRSSIPAAFIAAIDHAKKTPVTPLTYGILNYVPRENELLGFFAPVARLMRTALQSHPCVLTASGKWVVPANALMAPELSNEGEERGVFDAMVKAPVVAATLGKEYVHQEVLKRVSAAVLVSL
;
A
#
# COMPACT_ATOMS: atom_id res chain seq x y z
N VAL A 1 9.08 25.95 11.67
CA VAL A 1 8.59 25.03 12.73
C VAL A 1 9.51 25.14 13.93
N VAL A 2 8.98 25.54 15.10
CA VAL A 2 9.76 25.59 16.34
C VAL A 2 10.00 24.16 16.80
N ARG A 3 11.26 23.69 16.74
CA ARG A 3 11.64 22.35 17.18
C ARG A 3 11.51 22.25 18.70
N GLY A 4 11.03 21.09 19.20
CA GLY A 4 10.82 20.86 20.63
C GLY A 4 9.53 21.46 21.20
N HIS A 5 8.72 22.18 20.41
CA HIS A 5 7.39 22.60 20.87
C HIS A 5 6.46 21.38 20.91
N PRO A 6 5.82 21.04 22.06
CA PRO A 6 5.06 19.80 22.22
C PRO A 6 3.98 19.60 21.15
N TRP A 7 3.31 20.69 20.74
CA TRP A 7 2.32 20.66 19.67
C TRP A 7 2.87 20.16 18.32
N ASN A 8 4.08 20.60 17.94
CA ASN A 8 4.66 20.23 16.65
C ASN A 8 5.10 18.76 16.65
N GLU A 9 5.65 18.29 17.77
CA GLU A 9 5.99 16.87 17.94
C GLU A 9 4.75 16.00 17.92
N HIS A 10 3.70 16.41 18.65
CA HIS A 10 2.41 15.73 18.63
C HIS A 10 1.86 15.64 17.19
N LEU A 11 1.76 16.77 16.49
CA LEU A 11 1.25 16.81 15.12
C LEU A 11 2.04 15.88 14.19
N ARG A 12 3.37 15.90 14.25
CA ARG A 12 4.23 15.00 13.45
C ARG A 12 3.98 13.53 13.78
N SER A 13 3.86 13.19 15.07
CA SER A 13 3.63 11.82 15.52
C SER A 13 2.22 11.29 15.21
N SER A 14 1.24 12.18 15.07
CA SER A 14 -0.16 11.83 14.81
C SER A 14 -0.46 11.54 13.34
N ILE A 15 0.38 12.00 12.40
CA ILE A 15 0.15 11.81 10.95
C ILE A 15 0.00 10.33 10.56
N PRO A 16 0.92 9.40 10.93
CA PRO A 16 0.77 7.99 10.58
C PRO A 16 -0.55 7.39 11.10
N ALA A 17 -0.91 7.67 12.36
CA ALA A 17 -2.14 7.17 12.95
C ALA A 17 -3.40 7.72 12.25
N ALA A 18 -3.40 9.00 11.90
CA ALA A 18 -4.49 9.61 11.15
C ALA A 18 -4.66 8.99 9.75
N PHE A 19 -3.55 8.67 9.08
CA PHE A 19 -3.59 7.99 7.78
C PHE A 19 -4.13 6.56 7.86
N ILE A 20 -3.73 5.81 8.90
CA ILE A 20 -4.29 4.48 9.17
C ILE A 20 -5.80 4.56 9.41
N ALA A 21 -6.27 5.54 10.18
CA ALA A 21 -7.69 5.75 10.40
C ALA A 21 -8.44 6.08 9.10
N ALA A 22 -7.83 6.84 8.18
CA ALA A 22 -8.41 7.10 6.86
C ALA A 22 -8.54 5.83 6.02
N ILE A 23 -7.55 4.94 6.04
CA ILE A 23 -7.62 3.62 5.39
C ILE A 23 -8.75 2.79 6.00
N ASP A 24 -8.87 2.74 7.33
CA ASP A 24 -9.91 1.98 8.01
C ASP A 24 -11.31 2.52 7.74
N HIS A 25 -11.44 3.82 7.49
CA HIS A 25 -12.68 4.40 7.02
C HIS A 25 -12.98 3.99 5.58
N ALA A 26 -11.97 4.05 4.68
CA ALA A 26 -12.12 3.66 3.27
C ALA A 26 -12.54 2.19 3.10
N LYS A 27 -12.14 1.30 4.02
CA LYS A 27 -12.58 -0.11 4.06
C LYS A 27 -14.08 -0.29 4.29
N LYS A 28 -14.73 0.67 4.97
CA LYS A 28 -16.15 0.61 5.35
C LYS A 28 -17.07 1.22 4.30
N THR A 29 -16.50 1.99 3.38
CA THR A 29 -17.22 2.62 2.28
C THR A 29 -17.17 1.74 1.02
N PRO A 30 -18.12 1.89 0.09
CA PRO A 30 -18.01 1.28 -1.24
C PRO A 30 -16.67 1.60 -1.88
N VAL A 31 -16.10 0.63 -2.60
CA VAL A 31 -14.80 0.82 -3.23
C VAL A 31 -14.91 1.88 -4.32
N THR A 32 -14.14 2.95 -4.18
CA THR A 32 -14.08 4.07 -5.13
C THR A 32 -12.69 4.14 -5.79
N PRO A 33 -12.53 4.94 -6.85
CA PRO A 33 -11.20 5.25 -7.39
C PRO A 33 -10.19 5.77 -6.34
N LEU A 34 -10.68 6.46 -5.30
CA LEU A 34 -9.85 6.93 -4.18
C LEU A 34 -9.35 5.75 -3.34
N THR A 35 -10.21 4.76 -3.07
CA THR A 35 -9.86 3.54 -2.33
C THR A 35 -8.72 2.78 -3.02
N TYR A 36 -8.76 2.66 -4.35
CA TYR A 36 -7.71 2.00 -5.12
C TYR A 36 -6.38 2.77 -5.14
N GLY A 37 -6.43 4.10 -5.02
CA GLY A 37 -5.26 4.98 -5.08
C GLY A 37 -4.76 5.46 -3.72
N ILE A 38 -5.33 5.00 -2.60
CA ILE A 38 -5.08 5.60 -1.28
C ILE A 38 -3.59 5.56 -0.88
N LEU A 39 -2.85 4.54 -1.32
CA LEU A 39 -1.42 4.42 -1.03
C LEU A 39 -0.54 5.44 -1.77
N ASN A 40 -1.05 6.13 -2.79
CA ASN A 40 -0.31 7.23 -3.44
C ASN A 40 -0.09 8.43 -2.53
N TYR A 41 -0.86 8.54 -1.46
CA TYR A 41 -0.69 9.60 -0.47
C TYR A 41 0.39 9.27 0.58
N VAL A 42 1.06 8.12 0.45
CA VAL A 42 2.25 7.80 1.25
C VAL A 42 3.44 8.53 0.63
N PRO A 43 4.06 9.47 1.36
CA PRO A 43 5.11 10.29 0.79
C PRO A 43 6.40 9.48 0.56
N ARG A 44 7.19 9.88 -0.43
CA ARG A 44 8.54 9.31 -0.65
C ARG A 44 9.51 9.81 0.43
N GLU A 45 10.60 9.07 0.69
CA GLU A 45 11.61 9.44 1.71
C GLU A 45 12.17 10.86 1.52
N ASN A 46 12.21 11.35 0.27
CA ASN A 46 12.74 12.66 -0.10
C ASN A 46 11.68 13.74 -0.38
N GLU A 47 10.40 13.43 -0.21
CA GLU A 47 9.31 14.37 -0.47
C GLU A 47 9.07 15.31 0.73
N LEU A 48 9.24 14.79 1.94
CA LEU A 48 9.12 15.56 3.18
C LEU A 48 10.51 16.04 3.63
N LEU A 49 10.62 17.34 3.90
CA LEU A 49 11.89 17.98 4.27
C LEU A 49 11.87 18.49 5.72
N GLY A 50 13.07 18.66 6.28
CA GLY A 50 13.27 19.29 7.58
C GLY A 50 12.57 18.54 8.72
N PHE A 51 11.71 19.24 9.45
CA PHE A 51 11.05 18.70 10.65
C PHE A 51 10.17 17.46 10.37
N PHE A 52 9.51 17.41 9.20
CA PHE A 52 8.61 16.33 8.84
C PHE A 52 9.29 15.19 8.07
N ALA A 53 10.59 15.28 7.78
CA ALA A 53 11.33 14.25 7.05
C ALA A 53 11.10 12.82 7.60
N PRO A 54 11.01 12.57 8.93
CA PRO A 54 10.79 11.22 9.43
C PRO A 54 9.40 10.63 9.14
N VAL A 55 8.41 11.46 8.79
CA VAL A 55 7.00 11.02 8.67
C VAL A 55 6.83 9.97 7.57
N ALA A 56 7.56 10.10 6.46
CA ALA A 56 7.44 9.16 5.34
C ALA A 56 7.79 7.72 5.77
N ARG A 57 8.91 7.57 6.49
CA ARG A 57 9.30 6.30 7.10
C ARG A 57 8.30 5.81 8.16
N LEU A 58 7.84 6.72 9.04
CA LEU A 58 6.87 6.37 10.09
C LEU A 58 5.55 5.85 9.50
N MET A 59 5.07 6.45 8.41
CA MET A 59 3.88 5.99 7.69
C MET A 59 4.10 4.60 7.09
N ARG A 60 5.23 4.36 6.40
CA ARG A 60 5.57 3.04 5.85
C ARG A 60 5.61 1.96 6.94
N THR A 61 6.28 2.23 8.05
CA THR A 61 6.36 1.29 9.18
C THR A 61 4.98 0.97 9.76
N ALA A 62 4.09 1.95 9.88
CA ALA A 62 2.72 1.70 10.33
C ALA A 62 1.93 0.82 9.35
N LEU A 63 2.11 1.03 8.05
CA LEU A 63 1.42 0.29 6.98
C LEU A 63 1.89 -1.16 6.86
N GLN A 64 3.16 -1.45 7.15
CA GLN A 64 3.72 -2.81 7.14
C GLN A 64 2.95 -3.80 8.02
N SER A 65 2.51 -3.35 9.18
CA SER A 65 1.73 -4.15 10.13
C SER A 65 0.22 -4.01 9.96
N HIS A 66 -0.26 -3.17 9.04
CA HIS A 66 -1.68 -2.86 8.89
C HIS A 66 -2.26 -3.45 7.60
N PRO A 67 -3.45 -4.07 7.63
CA PRO A 67 -4.11 -4.49 6.40
C PRO A 67 -4.46 -3.27 5.53
N CYS A 68 -3.67 -2.98 4.52
CA CYS A 68 -3.77 -1.75 3.73
C CYS A 68 -3.73 -1.97 2.22
N VAL A 69 -3.53 -3.23 1.79
CA VAL A 69 -3.50 -3.60 0.37
C VAL A 69 -4.79 -4.32 0.03
N LEU A 70 -5.56 -3.76 -0.91
CA LEU A 70 -6.75 -4.39 -1.45
C LEU A 70 -6.35 -5.46 -2.49
N THR A 71 -6.87 -6.65 -2.31
CA THR A 71 -6.58 -7.84 -3.13
C THR A 71 -7.67 -8.07 -4.19
N ALA A 72 -7.37 -8.89 -5.19
CA ALA A 72 -8.32 -9.28 -6.22
C ALA A 72 -9.56 -10.02 -5.68
N SER A 73 -9.47 -10.62 -4.48
CA SER A 73 -10.61 -11.26 -3.80
C SER A 73 -11.52 -10.27 -3.07
N GLY A 74 -11.17 -8.98 -3.06
CA GLY A 74 -11.87 -7.93 -2.32
C GLY A 74 -11.47 -7.84 -0.84
N LYS A 75 -10.48 -8.62 -0.38
CA LYS A 75 -9.98 -8.55 0.99
C LYS A 75 -8.86 -7.51 1.13
N TRP A 76 -8.75 -6.97 2.32
CA TRP A 76 -7.62 -6.13 2.73
C TRP A 76 -6.61 -6.97 3.49
N VAL A 77 -5.36 -6.98 3.01
CA VAL A 77 -4.27 -7.76 3.62
C VAL A 77 -3.10 -6.86 3.97
N VAL A 78 -2.24 -7.34 4.86
CA VAL A 78 -0.95 -6.71 5.14
C VAL A 78 -0.04 -6.83 3.90
N PRO A 79 0.88 -5.88 3.66
CA PRO A 79 1.76 -5.90 2.49
C PRO A 79 2.50 -7.23 2.29
N ALA A 80 3.00 -7.85 3.38
CA ALA A 80 3.70 -9.14 3.32
C ALA A 80 2.87 -10.30 2.73
N ASN A 81 1.54 -10.22 2.83
CA ASN A 81 0.59 -11.21 2.32
C ASN A 81 0.06 -10.86 0.92
N ALA A 82 0.43 -9.70 0.39
CA ALA A 82 0.08 -9.30 -0.96
C ALA A 82 1.14 -9.79 -1.95
N LEU A 83 0.68 -10.27 -3.10
CA LEU A 83 1.54 -10.65 -4.21
C LEU A 83 1.24 -9.75 -5.40
N MET A 84 2.26 -9.06 -5.89
CA MET A 84 2.18 -8.40 -7.19
C MET A 84 2.38 -9.49 -8.23
N ALA A 85 1.39 -9.69 -9.11
CA ALA A 85 1.63 -10.50 -10.29
C ALA A 85 2.79 -9.86 -11.06
N PRO A 86 3.83 -10.63 -11.42
CA PRO A 86 4.92 -10.12 -12.23
C PRO A 86 4.37 -9.90 -13.63
N GLU A 87 3.72 -8.75 -13.86
CA GLU A 87 3.35 -8.15 -15.15
C GLU A 87 2.47 -6.90 -14.95
N LEU A 88 3.09 -5.79 -14.57
CA LEU A 88 2.60 -4.42 -14.88
C LEU A 88 3.75 -3.46 -15.26
N SER A 89 4.98 -3.95 -15.33
CA SER A 89 6.05 -3.27 -16.07
C SER A 89 5.95 -3.73 -17.51
N ASN A 90 5.66 -2.78 -18.41
CA ASN A 90 5.51 -2.98 -19.85
C ASN A 90 6.59 -3.90 -20.44
N GLU A 91 6.16 -4.93 -21.20
CA GLU A 91 6.71 -5.39 -22.49
C GLU A 91 6.42 -6.89 -22.71
N GLY A 92 5.81 -7.23 -23.86
CA GLY A 92 5.99 -8.51 -24.55
C GLY A 92 5.24 -9.75 -24.04
N GLU A 93 4.27 -10.21 -24.84
CA GLU A 93 3.82 -11.58 -25.18
C GLU A 93 3.97 -12.82 -24.24
N GLU A 94 4.68 -12.79 -23.12
CA GLU A 94 4.76 -13.93 -22.17
C GLU A 94 3.57 -14.01 -21.17
N ARG A 95 2.63 -13.07 -21.31
CA ARG A 95 1.33 -12.91 -20.62
C ARG A 95 0.55 -14.19 -20.29
N GLY A 96 0.74 -15.23 -21.10
CA GLY A 96 -0.10 -16.42 -21.05
C GLY A 96 0.40 -17.51 -20.12
N VAL A 97 1.69 -17.59 -19.79
CA VAL A 97 2.24 -18.85 -19.26
C VAL A 97 2.19 -18.89 -17.74
N PHE A 98 2.69 -17.86 -17.05
CA PHE A 98 2.77 -17.89 -15.58
C PHE A 98 1.39 -17.73 -14.91
N ASP A 99 0.55 -16.83 -15.43
CA ASP A 99 -0.84 -16.61 -14.95
C ASP A 99 -1.77 -17.78 -15.31
N ALA A 100 -1.50 -18.52 -16.40
CA ALA A 100 -2.23 -19.76 -16.71
C ALA A 100 -1.73 -20.97 -15.90
N MET A 101 -0.44 -21.01 -15.53
CA MET A 101 0.16 -22.12 -14.77
C MET A 101 -0.14 -22.04 -13.27
N VAL A 102 -0.20 -20.86 -12.68
CA VAL A 102 -0.42 -20.70 -11.23
C VAL A 102 -1.69 -19.90 -10.96
N LYS A 103 -2.82 -20.61 -10.87
CA LYS A 103 -4.12 -19.99 -10.57
C LYS A 103 -4.12 -19.36 -9.17
N ALA A 104 -4.81 -18.23 -9.01
CA ALA A 104 -5.00 -17.54 -7.73
C ALA A 104 -5.38 -18.43 -6.52
N PRO A 105 -6.24 -19.47 -6.66
CA PRO A 105 -6.53 -20.38 -5.56
C PRO A 105 -5.32 -21.21 -5.10
N VAL A 106 -4.43 -21.57 -6.04
CA VAL A 106 -3.21 -22.36 -5.75
C VAL A 106 -2.20 -21.51 -4.96
N VAL A 107 -2.04 -20.23 -5.34
CA VAL A 107 -1.18 -19.29 -4.60
C VAL A 107 -1.70 -19.07 -3.19
N ALA A 108 -3.00 -18.83 -3.02
CA ALA A 108 -3.61 -18.65 -1.71
C ALA A 108 -3.45 -19.91 -0.84
N ALA A 109 -3.69 -21.10 -1.41
CA ALA A 109 -3.57 -22.36 -0.68
C ALA A 109 -2.13 -22.74 -0.32
N THR A 110 -1.16 -22.44 -1.20
CA THR A 110 0.23 -22.90 -1.03
C THR A 110 1.10 -21.88 -0.31
N LEU A 111 0.91 -20.59 -0.58
CA LEU A 111 1.75 -19.50 -0.07
C LEU A 111 1.06 -18.64 0.99
N GLY A 112 -0.26 -18.79 1.17
CA GLY A 112 -1.03 -17.91 2.07
C GLY A 112 -1.07 -16.46 1.60
N LYS A 113 -0.79 -16.20 0.32
CA LYS A 113 -0.73 -14.87 -0.28
C LYS A 113 -1.88 -14.64 -1.25
N GLU A 114 -2.23 -13.37 -1.44
CA GLU A 114 -3.30 -12.95 -2.35
C GLU A 114 -2.79 -11.92 -3.35
N TYR A 115 -3.25 -12.03 -4.60
CA TYR A 115 -2.88 -11.08 -5.64
C TYR A 115 -3.45 -9.69 -5.34
N VAL A 116 -2.62 -8.66 -5.53
CA VAL A 116 -3.07 -7.26 -5.45
C VAL A 116 -4.16 -7.00 -6.49
N HIS A 117 -5.17 -6.22 -6.12
CA HIS A 117 -6.25 -5.85 -7.03
C HIS A 117 -5.72 -5.08 -8.25
N GLN A 118 -6.18 -5.42 -9.45
CA GLN A 118 -5.68 -4.84 -10.72
C GLN A 118 -5.82 -3.30 -10.76
N GLU A 119 -6.94 -2.75 -10.28
CA GLU A 119 -7.11 -1.29 -10.18
C GLU A 119 -6.14 -0.61 -9.19
N VAL A 120 -5.69 -1.32 -8.15
CA VAL A 120 -4.63 -0.79 -7.27
C VAL A 120 -3.32 -0.72 -8.05
N LEU A 121 -2.98 -1.77 -8.80
CA LEU A 121 -1.74 -1.81 -9.59
C LEU A 121 -1.69 -0.76 -10.71
N LYS A 122 -2.85 -0.41 -11.30
CA LYS A 122 -2.95 0.67 -12.30
C LYS A 122 -2.75 2.07 -11.72
N ARG A 123 -3.04 2.26 -10.43
CA ARG A 123 -3.12 3.58 -9.80
C ARG A 123 -1.96 3.84 -8.87
N VAL A 124 -1.49 2.82 -8.17
CA VAL A 124 -0.41 2.91 -7.19
C VAL A 124 0.88 2.47 -7.84
N SER A 125 1.92 3.31 -7.74
CA SER A 125 3.23 2.95 -8.29
C SER A 125 3.78 1.69 -7.63
N ALA A 126 4.35 0.78 -8.41
CA ALA A 126 5.00 -0.43 -7.90
C ALA A 126 6.07 -0.11 -6.84
N ALA A 127 6.79 1.01 -6.99
CA ALA A 127 7.77 1.45 -6.00
C ALA A 127 7.18 1.67 -4.60
N VAL A 128 5.95 2.21 -4.51
CA VAL A 128 5.26 2.36 -3.22
C VAL A 128 4.93 0.98 -2.65
N LEU A 129 4.34 0.09 -3.44
CA LEU A 129 3.96 -1.26 -2.99
C LEU A 129 5.17 -2.10 -2.57
N VAL A 130 6.30 -2.00 -3.27
CA VAL A 130 7.56 -2.68 -2.93
C VAL A 130 8.21 -2.08 -1.66
N SER A 131 7.96 -0.80 -1.38
CA SER A 131 8.51 -0.12 -0.19
C SER A 131 7.73 -0.36 1.10
N LEU A 132 6.60 -1.08 1.02
CA LEU A 132 5.80 -1.51 2.16
C LEU A 132 6.21 -2.92 2.54
#